data_AF-A0A6N8X769-F1
#
_entry.id   AF-A0A6N8X769-F1
#
_cell.length_a   1.000
_cell.length_b   1.000
_cell.length_c   1.000
_cell.angle_alpha   90.00
_cell.angle_beta   90.00
_cell.angle_gamma   90.00
#
_symmetry.space_group_name_H-M   'P 1'
#
loop_
_entity.id
_entity.type
_entity.pdbx_description
1 polymer ?
#
loop_
_entity_poly.entity_id
_entity_poly.type
_entity_poly.pdbx_seq_one_letter_code
_entity_poly.pdbx_strand_id
1 'polypeptide(L)'
;NTLANDEPYVWRPRNFSSSTGDWLFQDTSASCNANIESLYGNGGSLSGGDSWLLRDLYSNPATMARANGQGTIWACPGSPELLAFTGLDINDMFAANLAGQNGGFYGGALQEARGIYFNLEYVYNDTWTLFGGIRRSDDKKDRDESTSAGVQAREVADPSVRCDSGVSRNGLDLCENGFALVSLSIRDSSIFPPRGDLKWGKTTWNVGAEYRPTDRVMIYGRVATGFRAGGSAGFGAAGDGPYQYDGEELINYEVGVKGRYLEDSLQLSTTYFYQDFDAHWVFAQRLRTEAERLLDPDGGPFTAETTGVQGSVIQGIEVEGAWRLTDELTVRCFYNYLDTSVGDYPALLPFPDPTLENATWVQIPWVDSEGNTRVAWLFGTDEPTQLGGNQLPNQPKHKMSLTVAYDLDLPDRYGDLELLTIANYRSKKYVEPANFDAYAVGAYTRWDARASWTAPNGKLGVTGYVQNLLDQAALHMWSPREGVGSPWGTIVEPREFGIVVSWQYND
;
A
#
# COMPACT_ATOMS: atom_id res chain seq x y z
N ASN A 1 -22.66 6.02 13.25
CA ASN A 1 -23.77 5.59 14.13
C ASN A 1 -23.35 4.38 14.93
N THR A 2 -22.79 4.61 16.10
CA THR A 2 -22.78 3.65 17.21
C THR A 2 -23.55 4.35 18.34
N LEU A 3 -24.55 3.69 18.90
CA LEU A 3 -25.33 4.29 19.97
C LEU A 3 -24.51 4.15 21.25
N ALA A 4 -24.34 5.26 21.98
CA ALA A 4 -23.91 5.18 23.37
C ALA A 4 -24.91 4.27 24.10
N ASN A 5 -24.42 3.14 24.65
CA ASN A 5 -25.13 2.01 25.30
C ASN A 5 -25.25 0.70 24.49
N ASP A 6 -24.67 0.57 23.29
CA ASP A 6 -24.55 -0.76 22.66
C ASP A 6 -23.43 -1.56 23.35
N GLU A 7 -23.78 -2.66 24.03
CA GLU A 7 -22.79 -3.55 24.67
C GLU A 7 -21.87 -4.21 23.61
N PRO A 8 -20.57 -4.39 23.88
CA PRO A 8 -19.57 -4.79 22.88
C PRO A 8 -19.61 -6.27 22.44
N TYR A 9 -20.56 -7.08 22.93
CA TYR A 9 -20.55 -8.55 22.82
C TYR A 9 -21.36 -9.11 21.64
N VAL A 10 -21.25 -8.45 20.51
CA VAL A 10 -22.21 -8.54 19.42
C VAL A 10 -21.80 -9.62 18.41
N TRP A 11 -22.59 -10.68 18.21
CA TRP A 11 -22.49 -11.64 17.08
C TRP A 11 -23.48 -11.31 15.95
N ARG A 12 -23.07 -11.49 14.68
CA ARG A 12 -23.92 -11.32 13.49
C ARG A 12 -23.90 -12.60 12.64
N PRO A 13 -25.04 -13.30 12.46
CA PRO A 13 -25.18 -14.22 11.34
C PRO A 13 -25.29 -13.42 10.04
N ARG A 14 -24.46 -13.72 9.04
CA ARG A 14 -24.70 -13.24 7.67
C ARG A 14 -25.79 -14.17 7.09
N ASN A 15 -26.87 -13.57 6.60
CA ASN A 15 -27.85 -14.26 5.79
C ASN A 15 -28.12 -13.37 4.58
N PHE A 16 -27.61 -13.74 3.41
CA PHE A 16 -27.82 -12.97 2.18
C PHE A 16 -29.24 -13.14 1.60
N SER A 17 -30.09 -13.99 2.18
CA SER A 17 -31.38 -14.35 1.59
C SER A 17 -32.60 -13.58 2.13
N SER A 18 -32.50 -12.82 3.23
CA SER A 18 -33.66 -12.11 3.78
C SER A 18 -33.64 -10.62 3.42
N SER A 19 -34.51 -10.21 2.50
CA SER A 19 -34.83 -8.80 2.21
C SER A 19 -35.57 -8.09 3.35
N THR A 20 -35.92 -8.82 4.41
CA THR A 20 -36.45 -8.28 5.67
C THR A 20 -35.27 -8.03 6.60
N GLY A 21 -34.96 -6.76 6.81
CA GLY A 21 -33.80 -6.28 7.57
C GLY A 21 -33.84 -6.54 9.08
N ASP A 22 -34.07 -7.78 9.49
CA ASP A 22 -33.91 -8.22 10.89
C ASP A 22 -32.41 -8.50 11.15
N TRP A 23 -31.64 -7.42 11.14
CA TRP A 23 -30.21 -7.41 11.46
C TRP A 23 -30.01 -7.39 12.97
N LEU A 24 -30.38 -8.47 13.65
CA LEU A 24 -30.28 -8.53 15.12
C LEU A 24 -28.91 -9.05 15.53
N PHE A 25 -28.17 -8.18 16.21
CA PHE A 25 -26.97 -8.50 16.95
C PHE A 25 -27.32 -9.37 18.17
N GLN A 26 -26.66 -10.52 18.33
CA GLN A 26 -26.92 -11.43 19.44
C GLN A 26 -25.69 -11.54 20.35
N ASP A 27 -25.88 -11.31 21.65
CA ASP A 27 -24.86 -11.64 22.64
C ASP A 27 -24.74 -13.17 22.76
N THR A 28 -23.56 -13.69 22.42
CA THR A 28 -23.25 -15.11 22.49
C THR A 28 -22.25 -15.45 23.61
N SER A 29 -21.91 -14.48 24.46
CA SER A 29 -20.95 -14.65 25.57
C SER A 29 -21.40 -15.75 26.54
N ALA A 30 -22.68 -15.80 26.88
CA ALA A 30 -23.24 -16.84 27.75
C ALA A 30 -23.13 -18.24 27.13
N SER A 31 -23.52 -18.37 25.86
CA SER A 31 -23.40 -19.62 25.11
C SER A 31 -21.95 -20.06 24.94
N CYS A 32 -21.05 -19.11 24.69
CA CYS A 32 -19.62 -19.38 24.64
C CYS A 32 -19.12 -19.87 25.99
N ASN A 33 -19.39 -19.16 27.09
CA ASN A 33 -18.91 -19.55 28.43
C ASN A 33 -19.44 -20.93 28.86
N ALA A 34 -20.65 -21.29 28.45
CA ALA A 34 -21.23 -22.61 28.73
C ALA A 34 -20.54 -23.75 27.94
N ASN A 35 -19.94 -23.45 26.79
CA ASN A 35 -19.35 -24.44 25.89
C ASN A 35 -17.83 -24.36 25.78
N ILE A 36 -17.19 -23.29 26.26
CA ILE A 36 -15.76 -23.07 26.07
C ILE A 36 -15.00 -24.23 26.71
N GLU A 37 -15.27 -24.59 27.97
CA GLU A 37 -14.60 -25.68 28.67
C GLU A 37 -14.69 -27.04 27.96
N SER A 38 -15.77 -27.34 27.21
CA SER A 38 -15.91 -28.63 26.49
C SER A 38 -15.06 -28.72 25.22
N LEU A 39 -14.60 -27.57 24.71
CA LEU A 39 -13.68 -27.48 23.59
C LEU A 39 -12.22 -27.71 24.01
N TYR A 40 -11.93 -27.66 25.31
CA TYR A 40 -10.56 -27.70 25.85
C TYR A 40 -10.32 -28.82 26.88
N GLY A 41 -9.06 -29.18 27.08
CA GLY A 41 -8.61 -30.30 27.92
C GLY A 41 -8.43 -31.60 27.14
N ASN A 42 -8.01 -32.66 27.83
CA ASN A 42 -7.69 -33.94 27.20
C ASN A 42 -8.90 -34.54 26.46
N GLY A 43 -8.88 -34.49 25.12
CA GLY A 43 -9.97 -34.93 24.23
C GLY A 43 -10.82 -33.81 23.61
N GLY A 44 -10.53 -32.53 23.89
CA GLY A 44 -11.20 -31.38 23.29
C GLY A 44 -10.76 -31.09 21.85
N SER A 45 -11.64 -30.51 21.03
CA SER A 45 -11.44 -30.31 19.59
C SER A 45 -10.41 -29.22 19.23
N LEU A 46 -10.08 -28.32 20.16
CA LEU A 46 -9.15 -27.21 19.91
C LEU A 46 -7.81 -27.39 20.63
N SER A 47 -7.64 -28.53 21.29
CA SER A 47 -6.88 -28.55 22.53
C SER A 47 -6.44 -29.96 22.91
N GLY A 48 -5.46 -30.52 22.20
CA GLY A 48 -4.89 -31.85 22.46
C GLY A 48 -4.13 -32.02 23.79
N GLY A 49 -4.70 -31.70 24.95
CA GLY A 49 -4.14 -32.05 26.27
C GLY A 49 -4.31 -31.04 27.41
N ASP A 50 -4.16 -29.72 27.18
CA ASP A 50 -4.08 -28.70 28.23
C ASP A 50 -5.15 -27.58 28.11
N SER A 51 -5.31 -26.73 29.14
CA SER A 51 -6.18 -25.53 29.07
C SER A 51 -5.44 -24.38 28.39
N TRP A 52 -5.90 -23.94 27.22
CA TRP A 52 -5.31 -22.80 26.49
C TRP A 52 -6.23 -21.60 26.47
N LEU A 53 -6.79 -21.29 27.63
CA LEU A 53 -7.71 -20.17 27.82
C LEU A 53 -6.96 -18.90 28.22
N LEU A 54 -7.42 -17.75 27.74
CA LEU A 54 -6.84 -16.45 28.04
C LEU A 54 -6.80 -16.15 29.54
N ARG A 55 -7.84 -16.55 30.28
CA ARG A 55 -7.91 -16.40 31.74
C ARG A 55 -6.80 -17.14 32.49
N ASP A 56 -6.19 -18.14 31.85
CA ASP A 56 -5.16 -18.97 32.46
C ASP A 56 -3.74 -18.52 32.07
N LEU A 57 -3.59 -17.49 31.22
CA LEU A 57 -2.31 -17.09 30.62
C LEU A 57 -1.20 -16.88 31.66
N TYR A 58 -1.53 -16.26 32.80
CA TYR A 58 -0.56 -15.93 33.84
C TYR A 58 -0.58 -16.88 35.04
N SER A 59 -1.56 -17.78 35.12
CA SER A 59 -1.74 -18.70 36.24
C SER A 59 -1.36 -20.15 35.88
N ASN A 60 -1.34 -20.50 34.60
CA ASN A 60 -1.00 -21.82 34.09
C ASN A 60 0.28 -21.78 33.25
N PRO A 61 1.39 -22.40 33.72
CA PRO A 61 2.66 -22.45 32.98
C PRO A 61 2.55 -23.04 31.57
N ALA A 62 1.65 -23.98 31.30
CA ALA A 62 1.47 -24.58 29.98
C ALA A 62 0.77 -23.62 29.01
N THR A 63 -0.21 -22.84 29.51
CA THR A 63 -0.86 -21.78 28.73
C THR A 63 0.12 -20.67 28.38
N MET A 64 0.94 -20.26 29.36
CA MET A 64 2.02 -19.31 29.16
C MET A 64 3.05 -19.83 28.15
N ALA A 65 3.52 -21.06 28.30
CA ALA A 65 4.45 -21.69 27.37
C ALA A 65 3.88 -21.77 25.94
N ARG A 66 2.58 -22.05 25.78
CA ARG A 66 1.93 -22.03 24.48
C ARG A 66 1.91 -20.63 23.87
N ALA A 67 1.50 -19.61 24.64
CA ALA A 67 1.53 -18.23 24.16
C ALA A 67 2.96 -17.83 23.72
N ASN A 68 3.97 -18.26 24.49
CA ASN A 68 5.38 -18.03 24.18
C ASN A 68 5.82 -18.73 22.89
N GLY A 69 5.32 -19.94 22.63
CA GLY A 69 5.53 -20.69 21.39
C GLY A 69 4.68 -20.22 20.21
N GLN A 70 4.14 -19.00 20.25
CA GLN A 70 3.23 -18.44 19.22
C GLN A 70 1.93 -19.24 19.01
N GLY A 71 1.53 -20.05 19.99
CA GLY A 71 0.30 -20.80 19.95
C GLY A 71 -0.92 -19.94 20.28
N THR A 72 -2.04 -20.25 19.64
CA THR A 72 -3.31 -19.55 19.89
C THR A 72 -3.88 -19.91 21.26
N ILE A 73 -4.27 -18.90 22.02
CA ILE A 73 -5.08 -19.00 23.23
C ILE A 73 -6.49 -18.45 22.97
N TRP A 74 -7.45 -18.79 23.82
CA TRP A 74 -8.87 -18.58 23.50
C TRP A 74 -9.65 -17.90 24.61
N ALA A 75 -10.63 -17.09 24.23
CA ALA A 75 -11.54 -16.43 25.16
C ALA A 75 -12.95 -16.36 24.57
N CYS A 76 -13.94 -16.11 25.42
CA CYS A 76 -15.27 -15.76 24.94
C CYS A 76 -15.33 -14.26 24.61
N PRO A 77 -16.16 -13.86 23.64
CA PRO A 77 -16.52 -12.45 23.48
C PRO A 77 -16.97 -11.90 24.85
N GLY A 78 -16.35 -10.80 25.26
CA GLY A 78 -16.66 -10.15 26.54
C GLY A 78 -16.05 -10.72 27.80
N SER A 79 -15.17 -11.71 27.68
CA SER A 79 -14.25 -12.06 28.75
C SER A 79 -13.50 -10.80 29.24
N PRO A 80 -13.54 -10.44 30.55
CA PRO A 80 -12.86 -9.26 31.09
C PRO A 80 -11.35 -9.24 30.78
N GLU A 81 -10.76 -10.42 30.61
CA GLU A 81 -9.35 -10.61 30.29
C GLU A 81 -9.00 -10.08 28.89
N LEU A 82 -9.97 -9.93 27.99
CA LEU A 82 -9.76 -9.32 26.67
C LEU A 82 -9.44 -7.83 26.77
N LEU A 83 -9.91 -7.13 27.81
CA LEU A 83 -9.66 -5.69 28.01
C LEU A 83 -8.17 -5.37 28.14
N ALA A 84 -7.38 -6.32 28.65
CA ALA A 84 -5.93 -6.16 28.78
C ALA A 84 -5.18 -6.26 27.44
N PHE A 85 -5.85 -6.71 26.37
CA PHE A 85 -5.25 -6.91 25.03
C PHE A 85 -5.87 -6.02 23.95
N THR A 86 -6.82 -5.15 24.31
CA THR A 86 -7.42 -4.16 23.41
C THR A 86 -6.65 -2.84 23.49
N GLY A 87 -5.54 -2.74 22.77
CA GLY A 87 -4.63 -1.59 22.82
C GLY A 87 -5.10 -0.30 22.13
N LEU A 88 -6.38 0.11 22.18
CA LEU A 88 -6.80 1.37 21.57
C LEU A 88 -7.81 2.18 22.38
N ASP A 89 -7.47 3.46 22.54
CA ASP A 89 -8.31 4.64 22.87
C ASP A 89 -9.47 4.89 21.87
N ILE A 90 -9.82 3.91 21.03
CA ILE A 90 -11.05 3.92 20.22
C ILE A 90 -12.10 3.04 20.91
N ASN A 91 -12.80 3.64 21.86
CA ASN A 91 -14.09 3.19 22.41
C ASN A 91 -14.21 1.67 22.62
N ASP A 92 -13.57 1.08 23.64
CA ASP A 92 -13.93 -0.21 24.29
C ASP A 92 -14.35 -1.40 23.37
N MET A 93 -14.00 -1.37 22.10
CA MET A 93 -14.52 -2.29 21.10
C MET A 93 -13.40 -3.22 20.69
N PHE A 94 -13.62 -4.50 20.98
CA PHE A 94 -13.09 -5.54 20.12
C PHE A 94 -13.66 -5.31 18.71
N ALA A 95 -12.95 -4.55 17.87
CA ALA A 95 -13.36 -4.24 16.51
C ALA A 95 -13.14 -5.43 15.57
N ALA A 96 -13.53 -6.65 15.97
CA ALA A 96 -14.01 -7.57 14.96
C ALA A 96 -15.41 -7.07 14.58
N ASN A 97 -15.46 -6.17 13.61
CA ASN A 97 -16.67 -6.02 12.82
C ASN A 97 -16.97 -7.41 12.24
N LEU A 98 -17.91 -8.14 12.85
CA LEU A 98 -18.34 -9.48 12.43
C LEU A 98 -19.10 -9.46 11.10
N ALA A 99 -18.93 -8.40 10.31
CA ALA A 99 -19.11 -8.44 8.87
C ALA A 99 -18.05 -9.31 8.14
N GLY A 100 -17.28 -10.16 8.83
CA GLY A 100 -16.45 -11.18 8.19
C GLY A 100 -14.96 -10.86 8.05
N GLN A 101 -14.39 -10.03 8.92
CA GLN A 101 -12.93 -9.93 9.02
C GLN A 101 -12.37 -10.98 9.98
N ASN A 102 -11.74 -12.01 9.43
CA ASN A 102 -10.88 -12.93 10.17
C ASN A 102 -9.49 -12.28 10.32
N GLY A 103 -9.16 -11.80 11.52
CA GLY A 103 -7.87 -11.17 11.85
C GLY A 103 -7.95 -9.67 12.15
N GLY A 104 -7.81 -9.31 13.43
CA GLY A 104 -7.52 -7.96 13.93
C GLY A 104 -6.15 -7.94 14.59
N PHE A 105 -5.36 -6.88 14.36
CA PHE A 105 -4.01 -6.74 14.90
C PHE A 105 -4.00 -5.68 16.01
N TYR A 106 -3.29 -5.96 17.09
CA TYR A 106 -3.12 -5.11 18.27
C TYR A 106 -1.63 -4.83 18.44
N GLY A 107 -1.28 -3.55 18.35
CA GLY A 107 0.09 -3.10 18.46
C GLY A 107 0.24 -1.64 18.04
N GLY A 108 0.81 -0.83 18.93
CA GLY A 108 1.32 0.49 18.60
C GLY A 108 2.74 0.39 18.04
N ALA A 109 3.05 1.21 17.03
CA ALA A 109 4.43 1.50 16.68
C ALA A 109 4.71 2.96 17.08
N LEU A 110 5.60 3.18 18.05
CA LEU A 110 6.07 4.52 18.35
C LEU A 110 7.20 4.85 17.37
N GLN A 111 7.10 6.00 16.72
CA GLN A 111 8.13 6.48 15.81
C GLN A 111 8.64 7.83 16.32
N GLU A 112 9.94 7.92 16.54
CA GLU A 112 10.61 9.15 16.90
C GLU A 112 11.66 9.47 15.83
N ALA A 113 11.52 10.61 15.16
CA ALA A 113 12.49 11.09 14.19
C ALA A 113 13.08 12.42 14.67
N ARG A 114 14.40 12.48 14.77
CA ARG A 114 15.17 13.68 15.13
C ARG A 114 16.05 14.08 13.96
N GLY A 115 16.13 15.37 13.70
CA GLY A 115 16.98 15.87 12.62
C GLY A 115 17.56 17.24 12.92
N ILE A 116 18.85 17.40 12.66
CA ILE A 116 19.54 18.69 12.62
C ILE A 116 20.08 18.92 11.22
N TYR A 117 19.93 20.13 10.70
CA TYR A 117 20.35 20.47 9.36
C TYR A 117 20.97 21.86 9.29
N PHE A 118 21.82 22.05 8.30
CA PHE A 118 22.42 23.33 7.95
C PHE A 118 22.44 23.45 6.42
N ASN A 119 22.04 24.61 5.90
CA ASN A 119 22.08 24.94 4.49
C ASN A 119 22.82 26.27 4.31
N LEU A 120 23.64 26.36 3.27
CA LEU A 120 24.40 27.55 2.90
C LEU A 120 24.18 27.83 1.43
N GLU A 121 23.88 29.09 1.12
CA GLU A 121 23.91 29.64 -0.22
C GLU A 121 24.94 30.77 -0.27
N TYR A 122 25.80 30.73 -1.27
CA TYR A 122 26.86 31.70 -1.50
C TYR A 122 26.70 32.30 -2.89
N VAL A 123 26.25 33.54 -2.94
CA VAL A 123 26.18 34.34 -4.17
C VAL A 123 27.57 34.89 -4.44
N TYR A 124 28.27 34.32 -5.43
CA TYR A 124 29.63 34.73 -5.79
C TYR A 124 29.61 36.05 -6.59
N ASN A 125 28.65 36.17 -7.51
CA ASN A 125 28.36 37.37 -8.30
C ASN A 125 26.95 37.28 -8.88
N ASP A 126 26.56 38.23 -9.74
CA ASP A 126 25.23 38.31 -10.36
C ASP A 126 24.86 37.08 -11.22
N THR A 127 25.84 36.27 -11.62
CA THR A 127 25.67 35.11 -12.51
C THR A 127 25.87 33.76 -11.83
N TRP A 128 26.57 33.68 -10.70
CA TRP A 128 26.91 32.40 -10.05
C TRP A 128 26.48 32.37 -8.58
N THR A 129 25.70 31.36 -8.25
CA THR A 129 25.36 30.99 -6.88
C THR A 129 25.82 29.56 -6.62
N LEU A 130 26.53 29.34 -5.52
CA LEU A 130 26.87 28.02 -5.02
C LEU A 130 25.97 27.71 -3.83
N PHE A 131 25.51 26.47 -3.70
CA PHE A 131 24.71 26.07 -2.56
C PHE A 131 25.10 24.68 -2.07
N GLY A 132 24.84 24.43 -0.80
CA GLY A 132 25.01 23.12 -0.21
C GLY A 132 24.33 23.01 1.13
N GLY A 133 24.11 21.77 1.54
CA GLY A 133 23.48 21.48 2.81
C GLY A 133 23.88 20.13 3.36
N ILE A 134 23.79 20.00 4.68
CA ILE A 134 24.03 18.76 5.40
C ILE A 134 22.91 18.57 6.43
N ARG A 135 22.47 17.33 6.59
CA ARG A 135 21.45 16.95 7.56
C ARG A 135 21.87 15.65 8.25
N ARG A 136 21.89 15.65 9.57
CA ARG A 136 21.91 14.42 10.37
C ARG A 136 20.47 14.07 10.72
N SER A 137 20.05 12.85 10.43
CA SER A 137 18.75 12.30 10.82
C SER A 137 18.98 11.05 11.65
N ASP A 138 18.24 10.94 12.75
CA ASP A 138 18.21 9.79 13.64
C ASP A 138 16.74 9.37 13.80
N ASP A 139 16.42 8.15 13.43
CA ASP A 139 15.10 7.55 13.46
C ASP A 139 15.10 6.40 14.46
N LYS A 140 14.19 6.44 15.43
CA LYS A 140 13.88 5.36 16.35
C LYS A 140 12.47 4.85 16.07
N LYS A 141 12.31 3.54 15.94
CA LYS A 141 11.02 2.86 15.85
C LYS A 141 10.92 1.83 16.98
N ASP A 142 9.91 2.01 17.81
CA ASP A 142 9.53 1.09 18.88
C ASP A 142 8.26 0.33 18.48
N ARG A 143 8.07 -0.85 19.06
CA ARG A 143 6.87 -1.67 18.90
C ARG A 143 6.48 -2.17 20.28
N ASP A 144 5.37 -1.64 20.79
CA ASP A 144 4.99 -1.86 22.18
C ASP A 144 4.22 -3.18 22.35
N GLU A 145 3.45 -3.63 21.35
CA GLU A 145 2.67 -4.88 21.38
C GLU A 145 2.49 -5.50 19.99
N SER A 146 2.31 -6.82 19.90
CA SER A 146 2.03 -7.50 18.62
C SER A 146 1.09 -8.69 18.79
N THR A 147 -0.10 -8.46 19.34
CA THR A 147 -1.13 -9.50 19.45
C THR A 147 -2.00 -9.50 18.19
N SER A 148 -2.37 -10.67 17.69
CA SER A 148 -3.44 -10.78 16.67
C SER A 148 -4.61 -11.55 17.25
N ALA A 149 -5.83 -11.07 17.05
CA ALA A 149 -7.04 -11.82 17.40
C ALA A 149 -7.86 -12.17 16.17
N GLY A 150 -8.55 -13.30 16.22
CA GLY A 150 -9.53 -13.72 15.22
C GLY A 150 -10.79 -14.21 15.92
N VAL A 151 -11.93 -14.19 15.23
CA VAL A 151 -13.18 -14.76 15.76
C VAL A 151 -13.54 -16.00 14.95
N GLN A 152 -13.96 -17.04 15.66
CA GLN A 152 -14.47 -18.27 15.07
C GLN A 152 -15.88 -18.52 15.60
N ALA A 153 -16.79 -18.91 14.72
CA ALA A 153 -18.13 -19.34 15.11
C ALA A 153 -18.19 -20.87 15.22
N ARG A 154 -18.88 -21.35 16.26
CA ARG A 154 -19.13 -22.76 16.59
C ARG A 154 -20.61 -23.04 16.71
N GLU A 155 -21.03 -24.25 16.39
CA GLU A 155 -22.41 -24.68 16.65
C GLU A 155 -22.66 -24.88 18.15
N VAL A 156 -23.84 -24.52 18.64
CA VAL A 156 -24.21 -24.82 20.03
C VAL A 156 -24.50 -26.32 20.21
N ALA A 157 -25.09 -26.96 19.20
CA ALA A 157 -25.46 -28.37 19.26
C ALA A 157 -24.25 -29.31 19.23
N ASP A 158 -23.23 -28.95 18.44
CA ASP A 158 -21.91 -29.59 18.45
C ASP A 158 -20.81 -28.53 18.42
N PRO A 159 -20.31 -28.11 19.60
CA PRO A 159 -19.27 -27.09 19.70
C PRO A 159 -17.99 -27.44 18.93
N SER A 160 -17.72 -28.72 18.64
CA SER A 160 -16.54 -29.13 17.89
C SER A 160 -16.58 -28.70 16.42
N VAL A 161 -17.79 -28.45 15.88
CA VAL A 161 -18.01 -28.06 14.50
C VAL A 161 -17.76 -26.57 14.31
N ARG A 162 -16.85 -26.22 13.39
CA ARG A 162 -16.69 -24.85 12.92
C ARG A 162 -17.81 -24.52 11.95
N CYS A 163 -18.46 -23.38 12.16
CA CYS A 163 -19.44 -22.82 11.20
C CYS A 163 -18.80 -22.34 9.87
N ASP A 164 -17.51 -22.65 9.61
CA ASP A 164 -16.73 -22.29 8.42
C ASP A 164 -16.11 -23.55 7.82
N SER A 165 -16.97 -24.51 7.44
CA SER A 165 -16.54 -25.70 6.70
C SER A 165 -16.69 -25.49 5.19
N GLY A 166 -15.87 -24.59 4.65
CA GLY A 166 -15.31 -24.74 3.30
C GLY A 166 -16.04 -24.07 2.14
N VAL A 167 -15.22 -23.48 1.26
CA VAL A 167 -15.43 -23.17 -0.18
C VAL A 167 -15.69 -21.70 -0.57
N SER A 168 -15.76 -20.71 0.32
CA SER A 168 -15.81 -19.31 -0.15
C SER A 168 -15.11 -18.32 0.77
N ARG A 169 -14.01 -17.74 0.27
CA ARG A 169 -13.30 -16.58 0.84
C ARG A 169 -14.18 -15.32 0.98
N ASN A 170 -15.47 -15.36 0.66
CA ASN A 170 -16.35 -14.20 0.62
C ASN A 170 -17.68 -14.33 1.39
N GLY A 171 -17.92 -15.38 2.20
CA GLY A 171 -19.18 -15.48 2.96
C GLY A 171 -19.10 -16.39 4.19
N LEU A 172 -19.27 -15.80 5.37
CA LEU A 172 -19.62 -16.52 6.61
C LEU A 172 -21.15 -16.73 6.63
N ASP A 173 -21.67 -17.81 6.06
CA ASP A 173 -23.05 -18.22 6.31
C ASP A 173 -23.03 -19.56 7.09
N LEU A 174 -24.11 -19.84 7.85
CA LEU A 174 -24.68 -21.19 8.12
C LEU A 174 -24.61 -21.83 9.53
N CYS A 175 -24.68 -21.07 10.64
CA CYS A 175 -25.19 -21.64 11.89
C CYS A 175 -26.38 -20.81 12.39
N GLU A 176 -27.60 -21.37 12.34
CA GLU A 176 -28.81 -20.73 12.88
C GLU A 176 -28.73 -20.60 14.42
N ASN A 177 -28.00 -21.53 15.08
CA ASN A 177 -27.77 -21.58 16.52
C ASN A 177 -26.28 -21.77 16.85
N GLY A 178 -25.47 -20.72 16.70
CA GLY A 178 -24.03 -20.73 16.96
C GLY A 178 -23.59 -19.75 18.05
N PHE A 179 -22.35 -19.89 18.52
CA PHE A 179 -21.68 -18.93 19.40
C PHE A 179 -20.30 -18.54 18.87
N ALA A 180 -19.86 -17.33 19.21
CA ALA A 180 -18.54 -16.83 18.83
C ALA A 180 -17.47 -17.15 19.87
N LEU A 181 -16.25 -17.35 19.39
CA LEU A 181 -15.06 -17.67 20.16
C LEU A 181 -13.90 -16.79 19.67
N VAL A 182 -13.20 -16.14 20.57
CA VAL A 182 -12.06 -15.27 20.26
C VAL A 182 -10.77 -16.10 20.36
N SER A 183 -10.06 -16.20 19.26
CA SER A 183 -8.66 -16.65 19.20
C SER A 183 -7.73 -15.47 19.38
N LEU A 184 -6.69 -15.60 20.21
CA LEU A 184 -5.61 -14.63 20.35
C LEU A 184 -4.28 -15.35 20.12
N SER A 185 -3.42 -14.72 19.32
CA SER A 185 -2.01 -15.06 19.24
C SER A 185 -1.26 -13.94 19.94
N ILE A 186 -0.98 -14.12 21.22
CA ILE A 186 -0.24 -13.14 22.01
C ILE A 186 1.23 -13.24 21.63
N ARG A 187 1.81 -12.10 21.25
CA ARG A 187 3.25 -11.94 21.15
C ARG A 187 3.63 -10.94 22.23
N ASP A 188 3.90 -11.45 23.42
CA ASP A 188 4.28 -10.63 24.57
C ASP A 188 5.65 -9.98 24.31
N SER A 189 5.71 -8.65 24.44
CA SER A 189 6.90 -7.83 24.26
C SER A 189 7.92 -7.99 25.39
N SER A 190 7.57 -8.68 26.49
CA SER A 190 8.48 -9.08 27.56
C SER A 190 9.10 -10.47 27.34
N ILE A 191 8.56 -11.26 26.39
CA ILE A 191 8.94 -12.67 26.17
C ILE A 191 9.69 -12.83 24.85
N PHE A 192 9.24 -12.15 23.79
CA PHE A 192 10.12 -11.79 22.70
C PHE A 192 10.72 -10.44 23.08
N PRO A 193 12.06 -10.28 23.19
CA PRO A 193 12.63 -8.99 23.53
C PRO A 193 11.98 -7.93 22.65
N PRO A 194 11.60 -6.77 23.21
CA PRO A 194 10.90 -5.77 22.43
C PRO A 194 11.70 -5.59 21.16
N ARG A 195 11.04 -5.79 20.03
CA ARG A 195 11.59 -5.48 18.70
C ARG A 195 11.75 -3.96 18.54
N GLY A 196 12.04 -3.27 19.64
CA GLY A 196 11.46 -1.99 20.06
C GLY A 196 12.54 -0.94 20.38
N ASP A 197 13.74 -1.12 19.86
CA ASP A 197 14.68 0.00 19.84
C ASP A 197 15.40 0.03 18.50
N LEU A 198 14.63 -0.06 17.42
CA LEU A 198 15.17 -0.02 16.07
C LEU A 198 15.66 1.40 15.83
N LYS A 199 16.96 1.54 15.62
CA LYS A 199 17.59 2.83 15.41
C LYS A 199 18.29 2.84 14.08
N TRP A 200 18.01 3.87 13.30
CA TRP A 200 18.78 4.20 12.12
C TRP A 200 19.27 5.64 12.22
N GLY A 201 20.41 5.92 11.63
CA GLY A 201 20.90 7.29 11.57
C GLY A 201 21.78 7.52 10.36
N LYS A 202 21.51 8.59 9.64
CA LYS A 202 22.24 8.94 8.42
C LYS A 202 22.55 10.42 8.37
N THR A 203 23.74 10.72 7.85
CA THR A 203 24.09 12.08 7.46
C THR A 203 23.93 12.18 5.96
N THR A 204 22.93 12.94 5.51
CA THR A 204 22.72 13.25 4.10
C THR A 204 23.27 14.64 3.78
N TRP A 205 23.69 14.83 2.53
CA TRP A 205 24.22 16.10 2.06
C TRP A 205 23.73 16.40 0.65
N ASN A 206 23.85 17.66 0.26
CA ASN A 206 23.71 18.10 -1.10
C ASN A 206 24.68 19.23 -1.41
N VAL A 207 25.11 19.32 -2.66
CA VAL A 207 25.90 20.42 -3.20
C VAL A 207 25.45 20.71 -4.61
N GLY A 208 25.48 21.98 -4.99
CA GLY A 208 25.15 22.38 -6.34
C GLY A 208 25.58 23.79 -6.67
N ALA A 209 25.36 24.14 -7.92
CA ALA A 209 25.66 25.45 -8.47
C ALA A 209 24.52 25.88 -9.39
N GLU A 210 24.27 27.18 -9.42
CA GLU A 210 23.36 27.84 -10.32
C GLU A 210 24.14 28.86 -11.15
N TYR A 211 23.94 28.83 -12.46
CA TYR A 211 24.46 29.78 -13.42
C TYR A 211 23.31 30.55 -14.06
N ARG A 212 23.31 31.87 -13.91
CA ARG A 212 22.35 32.81 -14.48
C ARG A 212 23.02 33.64 -15.57
N PRO A 213 23.09 33.14 -16.83
CA PRO A 213 23.66 33.91 -17.93
C PRO A 213 22.86 35.20 -18.21
N THR A 214 21.58 35.24 -17.83
CA THR A 214 20.70 36.40 -17.90
C THR A 214 19.80 36.43 -16.67
N ASP A 215 19.03 37.50 -16.50
CA ASP A 215 17.96 37.64 -15.49
C ASP A 215 16.73 36.76 -15.76
N ARG A 216 16.67 36.11 -16.94
CA ARG A 216 15.55 35.28 -17.39
C ARG A 216 15.86 33.79 -17.45
N VAL A 217 17.13 33.39 -17.46
CA VAL A 217 17.54 31.98 -17.63
C VAL A 217 18.46 31.57 -16.50
N MET A 218 18.20 30.40 -15.93
CA MET A 218 19.00 29.75 -14.90
C MET A 218 19.30 28.32 -15.32
N ILE A 219 20.57 27.93 -15.25
CA ILE A 219 21.04 26.57 -15.42
C ILE A 219 21.56 26.11 -14.06
N TYR A 220 21.23 24.90 -13.62
CA TYR A 220 21.73 24.37 -12.36
C TYR A 220 22.21 22.93 -12.49
N GLY A 221 23.09 22.57 -11.58
CA GLY A 221 23.49 21.19 -11.32
C GLY A 221 23.50 20.93 -9.82
N ARG A 222 23.10 19.73 -9.41
CA ARG A 222 23.04 19.30 -8.01
C ARG A 222 23.39 17.83 -7.86
N VAL A 223 24.16 17.51 -6.82
CA VAL A 223 24.36 16.15 -6.32
C VAL A 223 23.80 16.09 -4.91
N ALA A 224 22.98 15.09 -4.60
CA ALA A 224 22.37 14.94 -3.29
C ALA A 224 22.20 13.48 -2.89
N THR A 225 22.46 13.16 -1.63
CA THR A 225 22.17 11.83 -1.08
C THR A 225 20.77 11.78 -0.50
N GLY A 226 20.04 10.68 -0.71
CA GLY A 226 18.76 10.37 -0.09
C GLY A 226 18.88 9.25 0.94
N PHE A 227 18.01 9.28 1.95
CA PHE A 227 17.93 8.25 2.98
C PHE A 227 16.49 8.08 3.43
N ARG A 228 16.03 6.83 3.49
CA ARG A 228 14.77 6.42 4.10
C ARG A 228 15.10 5.42 5.19
N ALA A 229 14.85 5.78 6.44
CA ALA A 229 15.15 4.93 7.59
C ALA A 229 14.49 3.57 7.45
N GLY A 230 15.23 2.52 7.83
CA GLY A 230 14.80 1.13 7.82
C GLY A 230 13.54 0.92 8.64
N GLY A 231 13.03 -0.29 8.58
CA GLY A 231 11.78 -0.61 9.24
C GLY A 231 11.77 -2.02 9.72
N SER A 232 10.57 -2.48 10.01
CA SER A 232 10.33 -3.87 10.34
C SER A 232 9.16 -4.37 9.52
N ALA A 233 9.24 -5.63 9.09
CA ALA A 233 8.13 -6.27 8.38
C ALA A 233 6.88 -6.15 9.26
N GLY A 234 5.77 -5.68 8.69
CA GLY A 234 4.50 -5.53 9.39
C GLY A 234 4.01 -6.85 10.00
N PHE A 235 2.90 -6.80 10.71
CA PHE A 235 2.32 -7.97 11.37
C PHE A 235 2.05 -9.11 10.36
N GLY A 236 2.58 -10.32 10.62
CA GLY A 236 2.20 -11.54 9.88
C GLY A 236 3.32 -12.50 9.46
N ALA A 237 4.59 -12.10 9.42
CA ALA A 237 5.67 -13.07 9.20
C ALA A 237 5.92 -13.84 10.52
N ALA A 238 5.67 -15.15 10.55
CA ALA A 238 5.75 -15.97 11.76
C ALA A 238 7.09 -16.71 11.91
N GLY A 239 8.22 -16.09 11.55
CA GLY A 239 9.54 -16.72 11.72
C GLY A 239 10.61 -15.75 12.18
N ASP A 240 11.58 -16.23 12.96
CA ASP A 240 12.67 -15.48 13.60
C ASP A 240 13.77 -14.96 12.63
N GLY A 241 13.49 -14.88 11.33
CA GLY A 241 14.34 -14.15 10.37
C GLY A 241 14.37 -12.65 10.69
N PRO A 242 15.32 -11.86 10.16
CA PRO A 242 15.47 -10.46 10.54
C PRO A 242 14.17 -9.70 10.20
N TYR A 243 13.34 -9.52 11.22
CA TYR A 243 12.09 -8.78 11.21
C TYR A 243 12.28 -7.30 10.86
N GLN A 244 13.52 -6.91 10.61
CA GLN A 244 14.02 -5.58 10.43
C GLN A 244 14.73 -5.53 9.08
N TYR A 245 14.55 -4.44 8.37
CA TYR A 245 15.29 -4.16 7.16
C TYR A 245 15.99 -2.82 7.32
N ASP A 246 17.20 -2.74 6.79
CA ASP A 246 18.01 -1.52 6.84
C ASP A 246 17.40 -0.39 6.00
N GLY A 247 17.96 0.81 6.16
CA GLY A 247 17.53 1.98 5.42
C GLY A 247 17.74 1.83 3.91
N GLU A 248 16.89 2.51 3.14
CA GLU A 248 17.09 2.70 1.71
C GLU A 248 17.90 3.97 1.47
N GLU A 249 18.85 3.88 0.55
CA GLU A 249 19.85 4.92 0.31
C GLU A 249 20.08 5.10 -1.20
N LEU A 250 20.27 6.36 -1.60
CA LEU A 250 20.57 6.71 -2.99
C LEU A 250 21.45 7.95 -3.09
N ILE A 251 22.07 8.14 -4.25
CA ILE A 251 22.64 9.40 -4.70
C ILE A 251 21.90 9.87 -5.96
N ASN A 252 21.45 11.13 -5.96
CA ASN A 252 20.78 11.79 -7.07
C ASN A 252 21.71 12.81 -7.71
N TYR A 253 21.90 12.69 -9.01
CA TYR A 253 22.53 13.68 -9.87
C TYR A 253 21.44 14.36 -10.69
N GLU A 254 21.40 15.69 -10.63
CA GLU A 254 20.37 16.47 -11.32
C GLU A 254 21.02 17.65 -12.05
N VAL A 255 20.61 17.87 -13.28
CA VAL A 255 20.98 19.04 -14.07
C VAL A 255 19.74 19.57 -14.76
N GLY A 256 19.55 20.88 -14.75
CA GLY A 256 18.38 21.46 -15.37
C GLY A 256 18.57 22.90 -15.81
N VAL A 257 17.62 23.35 -16.62
CA VAL A 257 17.49 24.72 -17.09
C VAL A 257 16.07 25.19 -16.83
N LYS A 258 15.94 26.40 -16.31
CA LYS A 258 14.67 27.08 -16.11
C LYS A 258 14.78 28.45 -16.73
N GLY A 259 13.79 28.86 -17.51
CA GLY A 259 13.84 30.18 -18.08
C GLY A 259 12.54 30.72 -18.65
N ARG A 260 12.57 32.02 -18.90
CA ARG A 260 11.57 32.76 -19.65
C ARG A 260 12.16 33.21 -20.98
N TYR A 261 11.45 32.94 -22.06
CA TYR A 261 11.86 33.13 -23.45
C TYR A 261 10.78 33.89 -24.21
N LEU A 262 11.09 34.34 -25.43
CA LEU A 262 10.14 35.03 -26.33
C LEU A 262 9.44 36.22 -25.65
N GLU A 263 10.23 37.14 -25.08
CA GLU A 263 9.69 38.32 -24.34
C GLU A 263 8.78 37.92 -23.17
N ASP A 264 9.21 36.91 -22.42
CA ASP A 264 8.52 36.35 -21.25
C ASP A 264 7.17 35.65 -21.58
N SER A 265 6.84 35.46 -22.87
CA SER A 265 5.64 34.73 -23.30
C SER A 265 5.76 33.21 -23.18
N LEU A 266 6.98 32.65 -23.19
CA LEU A 266 7.26 31.23 -23.00
C LEU A 266 8.05 31.00 -21.71
N GLN A 267 7.50 30.24 -20.78
CA GLN A 267 8.21 29.71 -19.62
C GLN A 267 8.50 28.23 -19.87
N LEU A 268 9.76 27.83 -19.72
CA LEU A 268 10.19 26.44 -19.94
C LEU A 268 11.16 26.02 -18.83
N SER A 269 10.88 24.87 -18.24
CA SER A 269 11.78 24.16 -17.33
C SER A 269 12.09 22.79 -17.90
N THR A 270 13.35 22.39 -17.86
CA THR A 270 13.78 21.07 -18.30
C THR A 270 14.85 20.55 -17.35
N THR A 271 14.68 19.33 -16.88
CA THR A 271 15.58 18.69 -15.92
C THR A 271 15.88 17.28 -16.37
N TYR A 272 17.15 16.89 -16.30
CA TYR A 272 17.58 15.50 -16.31
C TYR A 272 17.98 15.10 -14.89
N PHE A 273 17.57 13.91 -14.47
CA PHE A 273 17.96 13.34 -13.18
C PHE A 273 18.41 11.89 -13.34
N TYR A 274 19.31 11.47 -12.47
CA TYR A 274 19.83 10.11 -12.36
C TYR A 274 19.98 9.76 -10.89
N GLN A 275 19.16 8.82 -10.42
CA GLN A 275 19.17 8.29 -9.06
C GLN A 275 19.80 6.91 -9.07
N ASP A 276 20.91 6.77 -8.37
CA ASP A 276 21.63 5.51 -8.18
C ASP A 276 21.40 5.03 -6.75
N PHE A 277 20.78 3.87 -6.60
CA PHE A 277 20.46 3.32 -5.29
C PHE A 277 21.53 2.34 -4.83
N ASP A 278 22.14 2.65 -3.69
CA ASP A 278 23.03 1.76 -2.96
C ASP A 278 22.24 0.67 -2.21
N ALA A 279 20.98 0.94 -1.86
CA ALA A 279 20.12 -0.02 -1.16
C ALA A 279 18.64 0.27 -1.47
N HIS A 280 18.15 -0.10 -2.66
CA HIS A 280 16.74 0.04 -3.00
C HIS A 280 15.92 -1.10 -2.37
N TRP A 281 14.83 -0.78 -1.68
CA TRP A 281 14.00 -1.81 -1.06
C TRP A 281 13.21 -2.58 -2.12
N VAL A 282 13.40 -3.90 -2.10
CA VAL A 282 12.55 -4.86 -2.81
C VAL A 282 11.86 -5.76 -1.79
N PHE A 283 10.71 -6.30 -2.18
CA PHE A 283 10.06 -7.37 -1.44
C PHE A 283 10.32 -8.69 -2.17
N ALA A 284 10.93 -9.65 -1.48
CA ALA A 284 11.26 -10.95 -2.04
C ALA A 284 10.61 -12.06 -1.22
N GLN A 285 9.74 -12.86 -1.86
CA GLN A 285 9.32 -14.15 -1.32
C GLN A 285 10.36 -15.19 -1.73
N ARG A 286 10.81 -16.05 -0.82
CA ARG A 286 11.81 -17.09 -1.08
C ARG A 286 11.55 -18.34 -0.25
N LEU A 287 12.26 -19.41 -0.57
CA LEU A 287 12.34 -20.58 0.30
C LEU A 287 13.15 -20.25 1.56
N ARG A 288 12.71 -20.81 2.69
CA ARG A 288 13.47 -20.78 3.94
C ARG A 288 14.73 -21.63 3.80
N THR A 289 15.82 -21.11 4.35
CA THR A 289 17.07 -21.85 4.54
C THR A 289 16.87 -22.97 5.57
N GLU A 290 17.79 -23.93 5.60
CA GLU A 290 17.79 -24.99 6.62
C GLU A 290 17.80 -24.42 8.04
N ALA A 291 18.61 -23.38 8.29
CA ALA A 291 18.68 -22.72 9.59
C ALA A 291 17.35 -22.07 10.01
N GLU A 292 16.67 -21.38 9.08
CA GLU A 292 15.35 -20.78 9.36
C GLU A 292 14.29 -21.85 9.61
N ARG A 293 14.36 -23.00 8.92
CA ARG A 293 13.48 -24.14 9.17
C ARG A 293 13.75 -24.83 10.51
N LEU A 294 14.99 -24.81 11.00
CA LEU A 294 15.30 -25.34 12.34
C LEU A 294 14.74 -24.44 13.46
N LEU A 295 14.62 -23.14 13.21
CA LEU A 295 14.06 -22.18 14.16
C LEU A 295 12.52 -22.21 14.19
N ASP A 296 11.89 -22.34 13.01
CA ASP A 296 10.44 -22.49 12.88
C ASP A 296 10.13 -23.66 11.93
N PRO A 297 10.19 -24.90 12.46
CA PRO A 297 9.95 -26.12 11.70
C PRO A 297 8.49 -26.39 11.40
N ASP A 298 7.53 -25.51 11.75
CA ASP A 298 6.10 -25.69 11.44
C ASP A 298 5.52 -24.56 10.58
N GLY A 299 6.22 -23.44 10.41
CA GLY A 299 5.75 -22.29 9.60
C GLY A 299 5.85 -22.44 8.07
N GLY A 300 6.09 -23.65 7.57
CA GLY A 300 6.12 -23.94 6.14
C GLY A 300 7.45 -23.61 5.44
N PRO A 301 7.52 -23.81 4.10
CA PRO A 301 8.77 -23.67 3.35
C PRO A 301 9.09 -22.23 2.93
N PHE A 302 8.16 -21.29 3.09
CA PHE A 302 8.28 -19.94 2.54
C PHE A 302 8.63 -18.92 3.62
N THR A 303 9.39 -17.90 3.22
CA THR A 303 9.54 -16.65 3.95
C THR A 303 9.47 -15.49 2.96
N ALA A 304 9.21 -14.29 3.46
CA ALA A 304 9.25 -13.09 2.64
C ALA A 304 9.86 -11.94 3.44
N GLU A 305 10.69 -11.16 2.76
CA GLU A 305 11.46 -10.09 3.39
C GLU A 305 11.51 -8.85 2.51
N THR A 306 11.59 -7.69 3.16
CA THR A 306 12.04 -6.47 2.50
C THR A 306 13.55 -6.44 2.64
N THR A 307 14.27 -6.28 1.52
CA THR A 307 15.74 -6.20 1.53
C THR A 307 16.21 -5.08 0.62
N GLY A 308 17.36 -4.48 0.95
CA GLY A 308 18.00 -3.46 0.13
C GLY A 308 18.87 -4.11 -0.95
N VAL A 309 18.66 -3.74 -2.21
CA VAL A 309 19.44 -4.24 -3.36
C VAL A 309 20.20 -3.12 -4.03
N GLN A 310 21.42 -3.42 -4.46
CA GLN A 310 22.29 -2.49 -5.18
C GLN A 310 21.99 -2.48 -6.67
N GLY A 311 22.33 -1.38 -7.35
CA GLY A 311 22.24 -1.29 -8.81
C GLY A 311 20.83 -0.99 -9.34
N SER A 312 19.91 -0.59 -8.46
CA SER A 312 18.64 -0.02 -8.92
C SER A 312 18.88 1.42 -9.38
N VAL A 313 18.34 1.78 -10.54
CA VAL A 313 18.49 3.11 -11.14
C VAL A 313 17.13 3.66 -11.51
N ILE A 314 16.91 4.94 -11.22
CA ILE A 314 15.76 5.71 -11.70
C ILE A 314 16.31 6.97 -12.37
N GLN A 315 16.10 7.10 -13.67
CA GLN A 315 16.58 8.25 -14.42
C GLN A 315 15.53 8.76 -15.40
N GLY A 316 15.62 10.03 -15.78
CA GLY A 316 14.62 10.60 -16.65
C GLY A 316 14.87 12.03 -17.07
N ILE A 317 14.04 12.48 -18.00
CA ILE A 317 13.95 13.87 -18.43
C ILE A 317 12.54 14.36 -18.10
N GLU A 318 12.45 15.51 -17.45
CA GLU A 318 11.21 16.23 -17.22
C GLU A 318 11.24 17.56 -17.95
N VAL A 319 10.16 17.86 -18.67
CA VAL A 319 9.95 19.12 -19.36
C VAL A 319 8.60 19.68 -18.93
N GLU A 320 8.58 20.92 -18.48
CA GLU A 320 7.36 21.66 -18.17
C GLU A 320 7.39 23.00 -18.90
N GLY A 321 6.31 23.32 -19.61
CA GLY A 321 6.22 24.55 -20.39
C GLY A 321 4.85 25.23 -20.25
N ALA A 322 4.87 26.56 -20.25
CA ALA A 322 3.69 27.39 -20.39
C ALA A 322 3.98 28.50 -21.41
N TRP A 323 3.21 28.53 -22.50
CA TRP A 323 3.42 29.42 -23.62
C TRP A 323 2.14 30.17 -23.97
N ARG A 324 2.15 31.49 -23.82
CA ARG A 324 1.15 32.39 -24.40
C ARG A 324 1.55 32.65 -25.86
N LEU A 325 0.99 31.87 -26.79
CA LEU A 325 1.29 31.98 -28.22
C LEU A 325 0.76 33.29 -28.81
N THR A 326 -0.45 33.67 -28.40
CA THR A 326 -1.09 34.96 -28.70
C THR A 326 -1.77 35.46 -27.44
N ASP A 327 -2.45 36.61 -27.50
CA ASP A 327 -3.18 37.12 -26.35
C ASP A 327 -4.36 36.24 -25.93
N GLU A 328 -4.86 35.46 -26.88
CA GLU A 328 -6.01 34.56 -26.80
C GLU A 328 -5.60 33.10 -26.59
N LEU A 329 -4.43 32.67 -27.09
CA LEU A 329 -4.02 31.26 -27.12
C LEU A 329 -2.90 30.97 -26.12
N THR A 330 -3.20 30.13 -25.12
CA THR A 330 -2.21 29.60 -24.17
C THR A 330 -2.08 28.09 -24.30
N VAL A 331 -0.85 27.61 -24.42
CA VAL A 331 -0.50 26.19 -24.42
C VAL A 331 0.33 25.89 -23.18
N ARG A 332 -0.04 24.85 -22.42
CA ARG A 332 0.78 24.32 -21.33
C ARG A 332 1.12 22.87 -21.63
N CYS A 333 2.35 22.47 -21.38
CA CYS A 333 2.80 21.12 -21.60
C CYS A 333 3.58 20.59 -20.40
N PHE A 334 3.44 19.29 -20.18
CA PHE A 334 4.30 18.51 -19.31
C PHE A 334 4.70 17.25 -20.07
N TYR A 335 5.97 16.91 -20.03
CA TYR A 335 6.49 15.66 -20.58
C TYR A 335 7.50 15.05 -19.60
N ASN A 336 7.35 13.75 -19.37
CA ASN A 336 8.29 12.97 -18.57
C ASN A 336 8.68 11.72 -19.34
N TYR A 337 9.98 11.58 -19.58
CA TYR A 337 10.62 10.32 -19.93
C TYR A 337 11.23 9.72 -18.66
N LEU A 338 10.89 8.48 -18.34
CA LEU A 338 11.34 7.79 -17.14
C LEU A 338 11.84 6.39 -17.51
N ASP A 339 13.10 6.13 -17.23
CA ASP A 339 13.71 4.81 -17.37
C ASP A 339 14.15 4.32 -16.00
N THR A 340 13.70 3.12 -15.65
CA THR A 340 13.93 2.55 -14.32
C THR A 340 14.41 1.12 -14.48
N SER A 341 15.32 0.70 -13.62
CA SER A 341 15.79 -0.68 -13.53
C SER A 341 15.94 -1.03 -12.05
N VAL A 342 15.53 -2.23 -11.66
CA VAL A 342 15.80 -2.77 -10.33
C VAL A 342 17.12 -3.53 -10.35
N GLY A 343 17.86 -3.48 -9.25
CA GLY A 343 19.04 -4.30 -9.02
C GLY A 343 18.73 -5.79 -8.98
N ASP A 344 19.76 -6.64 -9.05
CA ASP A 344 19.59 -8.10 -9.03
C ASP A 344 19.00 -8.58 -7.69
N TYR A 345 17.88 -9.29 -7.75
CA TYR A 345 17.31 -10.03 -6.63
C TYR A 345 16.47 -11.23 -7.08
N PRO A 346 16.71 -12.43 -6.53
CA PRO A 346 15.86 -13.59 -6.79
C PRO A 346 14.60 -13.54 -5.92
N ALA A 347 13.45 -13.86 -6.50
CA ALA A 347 12.20 -14.07 -5.76
C ALA A 347 11.34 -15.15 -6.41
N LEU A 348 10.56 -15.86 -5.59
CA LEU A 348 9.47 -16.71 -6.05
C LEU A 348 8.31 -15.82 -6.51
N LEU A 349 7.75 -16.12 -7.68
CA LEU A 349 6.59 -15.40 -8.19
C LEU A 349 5.31 -16.00 -7.59
N PRO A 350 4.47 -15.22 -6.88
CA PRO A 350 3.20 -15.68 -6.34
C PRO A 350 2.05 -15.54 -7.35
N PHE A 351 2.37 -15.56 -8.65
CA PHE A 351 1.42 -15.57 -9.75
C PHE A 351 1.97 -16.40 -10.91
N PRO A 352 1.11 -16.87 -11.83
CA PRO A 352 1.52 -17.68 -12.97
C PRO A 352 2.54 -16.95 -13.83
N ASP A 353 3.59 -17.65 -14.27
CA ASP A 353 4.44 -17.17 -15.35
C ASP A 353 3.73 -17.48 -16.68
N PRO A 354 3.26 -16.47 -17.43
CA PRO A 354 2.50 -16.68 -18.67
C PRO A 354 3.36 -17.27 -19.80
N THR A 355 4.68 -17.37 -19.63
CA THR A 355 5.60 -18.01 -20.58
C THR A 355 5.70 -19.52 -20.37
N LEU A 356 5.22 -20.05 -19.24
CA LEU A 356 5.20 -21.47 -18.94
C LEU A 356 3.92 -22.12 -19.45
N GLU A 357 4.06 -23.28 -20.10
CA GLU A 357 2.95 -24.03 -20.73
C GLU A 357 1.92 -24.53 -19.70
N ASN A 358 2.34 -24.74 -18.45
CA ASN A 358 1.50 -25.18 -17.33
C ASN A 358 1.69 -24.26 -16.11
N ALA A 359 1.36 -22.98 -16.24
CA ALA A 359 1.43 -22.03 -15.14
C ALA A 359 0.31 -22.33 -14.11
N THR A 360 0.56 -23.29 -13.23
CA THR A 360 -0.40 -23.86 -12.26
C THR A 360 0.09 -23.75 -10.82
N TRP A 361 -0.68 -24.31 -9.90
CA TRP A 361 -0.23 -24.57 -8.54
C TRP A 361 0.96 -25.52 -8.54
N VAL A 362 2.08 -25.08 -7.97
CA VAL A 362 3.27 -25.91 -7.71
C VAL A 362 3.25 -26.42 -6.28
N GLN A 363 3.70 -27.67 -6.11
CA GLN A 363 3.81 -28.34 -4.82
C GLN A 363 5.24 -28.23 -4.30
N ILE A 364 5.41 -27.60 -3.13
CA ILE A 364 6.71 -27.50 -2.48
C ILE A 364 6.69 -28.37 -1.23
N PRO A 365 7.37 -29.54 -1.27
CA PRO A 365 7.45 -30.42 -0.12
C PRO A 365 8.37 -29.82 0.94
N TRP A 366 8.01 -30.01 2.19
CA TRP A 366 8.82 -29.62 3.34
C TRP A 366 8.61 -30.61 4.48
N VAL A 367 9.51 -30.61 5.45
CA VAL A 367 9.50 -31.51 6.61
C VAL A 367 9.18 -30.67 7.84
N ASP A 368 8.15 -31.09 8.59
CA ASP A 368 7.71 -30.45 9.83
C ASP A 368 8.54 -30.88 11.04
N SER A 369 8.26 -30.32 12.22
CA SER A 369 8.99 -30.60 13.47
C SER A 369 8.97 -32.07 13.91
N GLU A 370 7.95 -32.82 13.49
CA GLU A 370 7.75 -34.24 13.78
C GLU A 370 8.43 -35.16 12.75
N GLY A 371 9.06 -34.60 11.72
CA GLY A 371 9.70 -35.35 10.64
C GLY A 371 8.72 -35.80 9.55
N ASN A 372 7.47 -35.34 9.57
CA ASN A 372 6.51 -35.67 8.53
C ASN A 372 6.73 -34.80 7.29
N THR A 373 6.57 -35.40 6.11
CA THR A 373 6.54 -34.62 4.86
C THR A 373 5.18 -33.95 4.70
N ARG A 374 5.19 -32.62 4.58
CA ARG A 374 4.07 -31.75 4.26
C ARG A 374 4.26 -31.14 2.88
N VAL A 375 3.18 -30.62 2.30
CA VAL A 375 3.19 -29.95 0.99
C VAL A 375 2.59 -28.57 1.13
N ALA A 376 3.34 -27.55 0.74
CA ALA A 376 2.83 -26.22 0.54
C ALA A 376 2.49 -26.01 -0.94
N TRP A 377 1.48 -25.19 -1.20
CA TRP A 377 1.03 -24.88 -2.55
C TRP A 377 1.31 -23.42 -2.85
N LEU A 378 2.02 -23.17 -3.95
CA LEU A 378 2.27 -21.83 -4.47
C LEU A 378 1.65 -21.72 -5.86
N PHE A 379 1.00 -20.60 -6.15
CA PHE A 379 0.47 -20.33 -7.47
C PHE A 379 1.50 -19.51 -8.23
N GLY A 380 2.38 -20.14 -9.00
CA GLY A 380 3.50 -19.46 -9.67
C GLY A 380 4.74 -20.35 -9.85
N THR A 381 5.93 -19.84 -9.56
CA THR A 381 7.19 -20.59 -9.77
C THR A 381 7.66 -21.32 -8.52
N ASP A 382 8.16 -22.55 -8.67
CA ASP A 382 8.81 -23.32 -7.61
C ASP A 382 10.29 -22.99 -7.42
N GLU A 383 10.91 -22.40 -8.44
CA GLU A 383 12.28 -21.89 -8.40
C GLU A 383 12.30 -20.35 -8.39
N PRO A 384 13.25 -19.72 -7.67
CA PRO A 384 13.41 -18.27 -7.66
C PRO A 384 13.73 -17.73 -9.06
N THR A 385 12.99 -16.71 -9.47
CA THR A 385 13.23 -15.96 -10.72
C THR A 385 14.07 -14.73 -10.41
N GLN A 386 15.08 -14.46 -11.24
CA GLN A 386 15.87 -13.23 -11.16
C GLN A 386 15.06 -12.07 -11.75
N LEU A 387 14.86 -11.02 -10.96
CA LEU A 387 14.03 -9.85 -11.31
C LEU A 387 14.85 -8.57 -11.57
N GLY A 388 16.18 -8.65 -11.45
CA GLY A 388 17.09 -7.57 -11.81
C GLY A 388 16.99 -7.16 -13.29
N GLY A 389 17.27 -5.89 -13.57
CA GLY A 389 17.14 -5.31 -14.91
C GLY A 389 15.71 -4.91 -15.29
N ASN A 390 14.70 -5.40 -14.58
CA ASN A 390 13.31 -5.10 -14.88
C ASN A 390 12.93 -3.68 -14.44
N GLN A 391 11.94 -3.12 -15.14
CA GLN A 391 11.34 -1.84 -14.84
C GLN A 391 10.52 -1.89 -13.56
N LEU A 392 10.55 -0.80 -12.78
CA LEU A 392 9.69 -0.63 -11.63
C LEU A 392 8.20 -0.72 -12.03
N PRO A 393 7.37 -1.42 -11.24
CA PRO A 393 5.94 -1.50 -11.46
C PRO A 393 5.29 -0.11 -11.47
N ASN A 394 4.27 0.04 -12.32
CA ASN A 394 3.46 1.25 -12.47
C ASN A 394 4.22 2.52 -12.92
N GLN A 395 5.40 2.38 -13.52
CA GLN A 395 6.20 3.50 -14.04
C GLN A 395 6.18 3.56 -15.58
N PRO A 396 5.12 4.07 -16.25
CA PRO A 396 5.14 4.21 -17.71
C PRO A 396 6.31 5.09 -18.16
N LYS A 397 7.08 4.63 -19.16
CA LYS A 397 8.28 5.34 -19.65
C LYS A 397 7.99 6.72 -20.21
N HIS A 398 6.83 6.92 -20.84
CA HIS A 398 6.44 8.23 -21.35
C HIS A 398 5.11 8.65 -20.72
N LYS A 399 5.11 9.84 -20.14
CA LYS A 399 3.90 10.55 -19.71
C LYS A 399 3.90 11.93 -20.34
N MET A 400 2.75 12.36 -20.85
CA MET A 400 2.58 13.69 -21.42
C MET A 400 1.24 14.26 -21.02
N SER A 401 1.21 15.54 -20.70
CA SER A 401 0.00 16.34 -20.54
C SER A 401 0.10 17.57 -21.44
N LEU A 402 -0.94 17.84 -22.23
CA LEU A 402 -1.05 19.02 -23.07
C LEU A 402 -2.38 19.71 -22.74
N THR A 403 -2.31 20.95 -22.32
CA THR A 403 -3.46 21.82 -22.12
C THR A 403 -3.42 22.94 -23.13
N VAL A 404 -4.53 23.16 -23.84
CA VAL A 404 -4.71 24.30 -24.73
C VAL A 404 -5.91 25.07 -24.23
N ALA A 405 -5.72 26.35 -23.95
CA ALA A 405 -6.76 27.30 -23.60
C ALA A 405 -6.81 28.39 -24.67
N TYR A 406 -8.01 28.69 -25.15
CA TYR A 406 -8.26 29.70 -26.17
C TYR A 406 -9.43 30.58 -25.77
N ASP A 407 -9.14 31.86 -25.52
CA ASP A 407 -10.14 32.88 -25.23
C ASP A 407 -10.66 33.46 -26.54
N LEU A 408 -11.92 33.18 -26.88
CA LEU A 408 -12.50 33.65 -28.13
C LEU A 408 -12.81 35.15 -28.01
N ASP A 409 -12.19 35.96 -28.88
CA ASP A 409 -12.47 37.39 -29.00
C ASP A 409 -13.91 37.62 -29.49
N LEU A 410 -14.80 37.94 -28.55
CA LEU A 410 -16.21 38.25 -28.78
C LEU A 410 -16.48 39.70 -28.37
N PRO A 411 -17.33 40.44 -29.10
CA PRO A 411 -17.76 41.75 -28.64
C PRO A 411 -18.37 41.68 -27.23
N ASP A 412 -17.99 42.60 -26.33
CA ASP A 412 -18.37 42.61 -24.89
C ASP A 412 -19.85 42.32 -24.60
N ARG A 413 -20.75 42.75 -25.49
CA ARG A 413 -22.20 42.50 -25.38
C ARG A 413 -22.59 41.02 -25.38
N TYR A 414 -21.72 40.14 -25.85
CA TYR A 414 -21.93 38.70 -25.89
C TYR A 414 -21.26 37.97 -24.71
N GLY A 415 -20.40 38.64 -23.94
CA GLY A 415 -19.64 38.05 -22.84
C GLY A 415 -18.40 37.30 -23.33
N ASP A 416 -17.77 36.57 -22.42
CA ASP A 416 -16.48 35.89 -22.66
C ASP A 416 -16.70 34.40 -22.92
N LEU A 417 -15.97 33.83 -23.89
CA LEU A 417 -16.01 32.39 -24.18
C LEU A 417 -14.59 31.81 -24.16
N GLU A 418 -14.31 30.97 -23.17
CA GLU A 418 -13.07 30.18 -23.07
C GLU A 418 -13.31 28.78 -23.65
N LEU A 419 -12.44 28.35 -24.56
CA LEU A 419 -12.32 26.95 -24.97
C LEU A 419 -11.09 26.35 -24.30
N LEU A 420 -11.26 25.25 -23.57
CA LEU A 420 -10.15 24.56 -22.93
C LEU A 420 -10.17 23.07 -23.25
N THR A 421 -9.01 22.52 -23.57
CA THR A 421 -8.85 21.09 -23.78
C THR A 421 -7.58 20.55 -23.14
N ILE A 422 -7.66 19.33 -22.61
CA ILE A 422 -6.55 18.65 -21.94
C ILE A 422 -6.40 17.26 -22.54
N ALA A 423 -5.21 16.93 -23.03
CA ALA A 423 -4.85 15.59 -23.49
C ALA A 423 -3.73 15.01 -22.63
N ASN A 424 -3.98 13.86 -22.01
CA ASN A 424 -3.05 13.14 -21.17
C ASN A 424 -2.71 11.80 -21.81
N TYR A 425 -1.44 11.60 -22.17
CA TYR A 425 -0.93 10.35 -22.71
C TYR A 425 -0.06 9.64 -21.69
N ARG A 426 -0.18 8.32 -21.65
CA ARG A 426 0.74 7.44 -20.92
C ARG A 426 1.07 6.21 -21.76
N SER A 427 2.34 5.84 -21.82
CA SER A 427 2.80 4.65 -22.52
C SER A 427 2.41 3.37 -21.78
N LYS A 428 2.74 2.22 -22.39
CA LYS A 428 2.69 0.91 -21.75
C LYS A 428 3.43 0.95 -20.41
N LYS A 429 2.92 0.20 -19.43
CA LYS A 429 3.55 -0.02 -18.13
C LYS A 429 3.35 -1.45 -17.65
N TYR A 430 4.30 -1.95 -16.87
CA TYR A 430 4.16 -3.20 -16.13
C TYR A 430 3.49 -2.95 -14.78
N VAL A 431 2.71 -3.91 -14.29
CA VAL A 431 2.01 -3.82 -12.99
C VAL A 431 2.65 -4.68 -11.91
N GLU A 432 3.67 -5.45 -12.28
CA GLU A 432 4.36 -6.40 -11.44
C GLU A 432 5.87 -6.43 -11.76
N PRO A 433 6.72 -6.96 -10.85
CA PRO A 433 8.17 -6.84 -10.96
C PRO A 433 8.86 -7.71 -12.03
N ALA A 434 8.23 -8.78 -12.51
CA ALA A 434 8.76 -9.67 -13.55
C ALA A 434 8.62 -9.10 -14.98
N ASN A 435 7.85 -8.03 -15.15
CA ASN A 435 7.65 -7.31 -16.42
C ASN A 435 7.07 -8.19 -17.54
N PHE A 436 6.11 -9.05 -17.22
CA PHE A 436 5.45 -9.86 -18.24
C PHE A 436 4.56 -9.02 -19.16
N ASP A 437 4.77 -9.15 -20.46
CA ASP A 437 3.97 -8.48 -21.50
C ASP A 437 2.49 -8.85 -21.45
N ALA A 438 2.19 -10.10 -21.10
CA ALA A 438 0.82 -10.57 -20.92
C ALA A 438 0.06 -9.84 -19.80
N TYR A 439 0.80 -9.24 -18.85
CA TYR A 439 0.22 -8.49 -17.73
C TYR A 439 0.30 -6.98 -17.85
N ALA A 440 1.01 -6.48 -18.85
CA ALA A 440 1.20 -5.06 -19.04
C ALA A 440 -0.11 -4.32 -19.31
N VAL A 441 -0.22 -3.11 -18.77
CA VAL A 441 -1.28 -2.17 -19.14
C VAL A 441 -0.83 -1.42 -20.38
N GLY A 442 -1.63 -1.51 -21.45
CA GLY A 442 -1.37 -0.84 -22.72
C GLY A 442 -1.36 0.68 -22.61
N ALA A 443 -0.75 1.33 -23.61
CA ALA A 443 -0.76 2.78 -23.73
C ALA A 443 -2.17 3.31 -24.03
N TYR A 444 -2.49 4.51 -23.55
CA TYR A 444 -3.74 5.18 -23.88
C TYR A 444 -3.65 6.69 -23.72
N THR A 445 -4.61 7.38 -24.32
CA THR A 445 -4.75 8.83 -24.27
C THR A 445 -6.11 9.17 -23.67
N ARG A 446 -6.11 10.03 -22.66
CA ARG A 446 -7.32 10.64 -22.14
C ARG A 446 -7.41 12.07 -22.68
N TRP A 447 -8.47 12.36 -23.42
CA TRP A 447 -8.70 13.69 -23.99
C TRP A 447 -10.03 14.26 -23.50
N ASP A 448 -9.97 15.43 -22.86
CA ASP A 448 -11.13 16.14 -22.33
C ASP A 448 -11.23 17.53 -22.98
N ALA A 449 -12.45 18.03 -23.16
CA ALA A 449 -12.71 19.34 -23.73
C ALA A 449 -13.85 20.04 -22.98
N ARG A 450 -13.76 21.36 -22.84
CA ARG A 450 -14.81 22.19 -22.26
C ARG A 450 -14.89 23.53 -22.99
N ALA A 451 -16.09 24.11 -22.98
CA ALA A 451 -16.36 25.46 -23.42
C ALA A 451 -17.09 26.18 -22.28
N SER A 452 -16.51 27.27 -21.79
CA SER A 452 -16.99 28.05 -20.65
C SER A 452 -17.39 29.44 -21.13
N TRP A 453 -18.68 29.75 -21.08
CA TRP A 453 -19.20 31.08 -21.38
C TRP A 453 -19.52 31.84 -20.09
N THR A 454 -19.12 33.10 -20.02
CA THR A 454 -19.47 34.02 -18.93
C THR A 454 -20.26 35.20 -19.50
N ALA A 455 -21.41 35.49 -18.92
CA ALA A 455 -22.25 36.60 -19.35
C ALA A 455 -21.55 37.96 -19.16
N PRO A 456 -21.91 39.00 -19.94
CA PRO A 456 -21.28 40.34 -19.85
C PRO A 456 -21.29 40.96 -18.45
N ASN A 457 -22.25 40.59 -17.60
CA ASN A 457 -22.37 41.08 -16.23
C ASN A 457 -21.56 40.27 -15.20
N GLY A 458 -20.87 39.20 -15.64
CA GLY A 458 -20.12 38.27 -14.79
C GLY A 458 -20.97 37.39 -13.85
N LYS A 459 -22.30 37.57 -13.81
CA LYS A 459 -23.18 36.93 -12.81
C LYS A 459 -23.66 35.54 -13.23
N LEU A 460 -23.62 35.21 -14.52
CA LEU A 460 -24.01 33.91 -15.06
C LEU A 460 -22.85 33.29 -15.84
N GLY A 461 -22.52 32.05 -15.52
CA GLY A 461 -21.56 31.22 -16.26
C GLY A 461 -22.22 29.92 -16.68
N VAL A 462 -21.96 29.49 -17.92
CA VAL A 462 -22.42 28.22 -18.46
C VAL A 462 -21.23 27.50 -19.06
N THR A 463 -20.92 26.31 -18.56
CA THR A 463 -19.84 25.46 -19.07
C THR A 463 -20.42 24.18 -19.62
N GLY A 464 -20.22 23.91 -20.91
CA GLY A 464 -20.41 22.59 -21.49
C GLY A 464 -19.09 21.83 -21.49
N TYR A 465 -19.10 20.55 -21.13
CA TYR A 465 -17.88 19.72 -21.17
C TYR A 465 -18.15 18.34 -21.75
N VAL A 466 -17.09 17.78 -22.33
CA VAL A 466 -16.98 16.38 -22.74
C VAL A 466 -15.73 15.80 -22.10
N GLN A 467 -15.95 14.80 -21.27
CA GLN A 467 -14.95 13.96 -20.67
C GLN A 467 -14.80 12.69 -21.51
N ASN A 468 -13.58 12.19 -21.72
CA ASN A 468 -13.26 11.07 -22.60
C ASN A 468 -13.75 11.30 -24.04
N LEU A 469 -13.29 12.38 -24.68
CA LEU A 469 -13.65 12.70 -26.05
C LEU A 469 -13.37 11.53 -27.01
N LEU A 470 -12.37 10.69 -26.71
CA LEU A 470 -12.03 9.50 -27.50
C LEU A 470 -12.91 8.27 -27.21
N ASP A 471 -13.70 8.28 -26.12
CA ASP A 471 -14.43 7.11 -25.61
C ASP A 471 -13.54 5.87 -25.49
N GLN A 472 -12.29 6.09 -25.10
CA GLN A 472 -11.31 5.02 -25.00
C GLN A 472 -11.52 4.29 -23.68
N ALA A 473 -11.88 3.00 -23.76
CA ALA A 473 -11.82 2.08 -22.63
C ALA A 473 -10.36 1.62 -22.45
N ALA A 474 -9.77 1.95 -21.31
CA ALA A 474 -8.41 1.52 -20.96
C ALA A 474 -8.32 1.19 -19.48
N LEU A 475 -7.31 0.40 -19.09
CA LEU A 475 -7.04 0.08 -17.69
C LEU A 475 -6.14 1.15 -17.07
N HIS A 476 -6.48 1.62 -15.87
CA HIS A 476 -5.58 2.44 -15.04
C HIS A 476 -4.55 1.56 -14.35
N MET A 477 -5.01 0.49 -13.71
CA MET A 477 -4.19 -0.50 -13.02
C MET A 477 -5.00 -1.79 -12.87
N TRP A 478 -4.31 -2.91 -12.72
CA TRP A 478 -4.90 -4.15 -12.28
C TRP A 478 -3.86 -4.99 -11.53
N SER A 479 -4.29 -5.96 -10.73
CA SER A 479 -3.41 -6.86 -9.99
C SER A 479 -3.58 -8.30 -10.48
N PRO A 480 -2.50 -9.01 -10.84
CA PRO A 480 -2.55 -10.41 -11.29
C PRO A 480 -2.68 -11.40 -10.11
N ARG A 481 -3.30 -11.01 -8.99
CA ARG A 481 -3.34 -11.79 -7.72
C ARG A 481 -3.86 -13.23 -7.88
N GLU A 482 -4.55 -13.52 -8.97
CA GLU A 482 -5.09 -14.85 -9.34
C GLU A 482 -4.81 -15.21 -10.82
N GLY A 483 -3.83 -14.57 -11.48
CA GLY A 483 -3.48 -14.80 -12.89
C GLY A 483 -4.45 -14.18 -13.91
N VAL A 484 -4.38 -14.62 -15.18
CA VAL A 484 -5.32 -14.22 -16.25
C VAL A 484 -6.66 -14.93 -16.01
N GLY A 485 -7.57 -14.31 -15.26
CA GLY A 485 -8.91 -14.89 -15.04
C GLY A 485 -9.75 -14.25 -13.94
N SER A 486 -9.14 -13.50 -13.03
CA SER A 486 -9.84 -12.75 -11.97
C SER A 486 -9.15 -11.39 -11.72
N PRO A 487 -9.12 -10.49 -12.73
CA PRO A 487 -8.44 -9.21 -12.59
C PRO A 487 -9.30 -8.23 -11.79
N TRP A 488 -8.84 -7.84 -10.59
CA TRP A 488 -9.29 -6.57 -10.00
C TRP A 488 -8.47 -5.44 -10.60
N GLY A 489 -9.16 -4.49 -11.23
CA GLY A 489 -8.56 -3.32 -11.81
C GLY A 489 -9.55 -2.17 -11.91
N THR A 490 -9.02 -0.96 -12.09
CA THR A 490 -9.81 0.22 -12.38
C THR A 490 -9.67 0.55 -13.86
N ILE A 491 -10.78 0.91 -14.49
CA ILE A 491 -10.82 1.37 -15.88
C ILE A 491 -10.92 2.89 -15.91
N VAL A 492 -10.51 3.47 -17.03
CA VAL A 492 -10.79 4.87 -17.37
C VAL A 492 -12.30 5.08 -17.41
N GLU A 493 -12.75 6.21 -16.86
CA GLU A 493 -14.16 6.58 -16.89
C GLU A 493 -14.66 6.69 -18.34
N PRO A 494 -15.89 6.22 -18.63
CA PRO A 494 -16.46 6.29 -19.98
C PRO A 494 -16.64 7.75 -20.44
N ARG A 495 -17.02 7.94 -21.71
CA ARG A 495 -17.39 9.27 -22.17
C ARG A 495 -18.55 9.84 -21.37
N GLU A 496 -18.36 11.05 -20.87
CA GLU A 496 -19.35 11.79 -20.10
C GLU A 496 -19.54 13.19 -20.69
N PHE A 497 -20.80 13.61 -20.81
CA PHE A 497 -21.17 14.95 -21.22
C PHE A 497 -21.85 15.62 -20.04
N GLY A 498 -21.55 16.90 -19.81
CA GLY A 498 -22.24 17.65 -18.79
C GLY A 498 -22.32 19.13 -19.08
N ILE A 499 -23.24 19.77 -18.37
CA ILE A 499 -23.42 21.20 -18.36
C ILE A 499 -23.37 21.65 -16.91
N VAL A 500 -22.50 22.61 -16.62
CA VAL A 500 -22.44 23.29 -15.33
C VAL A 500 -22.98 24.70 -15.53
N VAL A 501 -23.98 25.07 -14.75
CA VAL A 501 -24.48 26.44 -14.68
C VAL A 501 -24.09 27.00 -13.32
N SER A 502 -23.30 28.06 -13.33
CA SER A 502 -22.93 28.81 -12.14
C SER A 502 -23.59 30.18 -12.17
N TRP A 503 -24.23 30.58 -11.09
CA TRP A 503 -24.77 31.93 -10.98
C TRP A 503 -24.41 32.53 -9.63
N GLN A 504 -24.11 33.83 -9.62
CA GLN A 504 -23.91 34.60 -8.40
C GLN A 504 -25.17 35.41 -8.11
N TYR A 505 -25.83 35.09 -6.99
CA TYR A 505 -26.92 35.90 -6.45
C TYR A 505 -26.34 36.83 -5.40
N ASN A 506 -26.19 38.13 -5.75
CA ASN A 506 -26.30 39.29 -4.87
C ASN A 506 -26.11 40.58 -5.70
N ASP A 507 -26.68 41.67 -5.20
CA ASP A 507 -26.92 42.94 -5.90
C ASP A 507 -25.66 43.65 -6.41
#